data_AF-A0A968TCV2-F1
#
_entry.id   AF-A0A968TCV2-F1
#
_cell.length_a   1.000
_cell.length_b   1.000
_cell.length_c   1.000
_cell.angle_alpha   90.00
_cell.angle_beta   90.00
_cell.angle_gamma   90.00
#
_symmetry.space_group_name_H-M   'P 1'
#
loop_
_entity.id
_entity.type
_entity.pdbx_description
1 polymer ?
#
loop_
_entity_poly.entity_id
_entity_poly.type
_entity_poly.pdbx_seq_one_letter_code
_entity_poly.pdbx_strand_id
1 'polypeptide(L)' 'SPDGRQIAFVSNRPRDATNTRTTQRVFDLYVMNSDGTNVQRITSSDVNERYPAWQPQAR' A
#
# COMPACT_ATOMS: atom_id res chain seq x y z
N SER A 1 -3.25 -6.52 -9.66
CA SER A 1 -4.71 -6.73 -9.78
C SER A 1 -4.94 -7.81 -10.80
N PRO A 2 -6.07 -8.54 -10.74
CA PRO A 2 -6.38 -9.60 -11.69
C PRO A 2 -6.44 -9.13 -13.16
N ASP A 3 -6.80 -7.86 -13.38
CA ASP A 3 -6.91 -7.22 -14.70
C ASP A 3 -5.69 -6.37 -15.08
N GLY A 4 -4.65 -6.34 -14.24
CA GLY A 4 -3.41 -5.59 -14.48
C GLY A 4 -3.50 -4.07 -14.33
N ARG A 5 -4.68 -3.49 -14.05
CA ARG A 5 -4.85 -2.02 -14.00
C ARG A 5 -4.29 -1.37 -12.74
N GLN A 6 -4.09 -2.16 -11.70
CA GLN A 6 -3.58 -1.73 -10.42
C GLN A 6 -2.43 -2.58 -9.89
N ILE A 7 -1.52 -1.94 -9.19
CA ILE A 7 -0.37 -2.54 -8.51
C ILE A 7 -0.61 -2.47 -7.01
N ALA A 8 -0.40 -3.59 -6.29
CA ALA A 8 -0.33 -3.60 -4.84
C ALA A 8 1.14 -3.69 -4.41
N PHE A 9 1.53 -2.90 -3.42
CA PHE A 9 2.91 -2.85 -2.95
C PHE A 9 2.99 -2.46 -1.48
N VAL A 10 4.13 -2.74 -0.88
CA VAL A 10 4.43 -2.48 0.52
C VAL A 10 5.34 -1.25 0.63
N SER A 11 5.07 -0.34 1.57
CA SER A 11 5.88 0.86 1.76
C SER A 11 5.91 1.29 3.22
N ASN A 12 7.07 1.73 3.70
CA ASN A 12 7.27 2.30 5.05
C ASN A 12 7.39 3.84 5.02
N ARG A 13 6.76 4.46 4.02
CA ARG A 13 6.71 5.93 3.91
C ARG A 13 5.99 6.53 5.14
N PRO A 14 6.27 7.79 5.52
CA PRO A 14 5.55 8.45 6.59
C PRO A 14 4.03 8.41 6.34
N ARG A 15 3.27 8.07 7.38
CA ARG A 15 1.80 8.01 7.33
C ARG A 15 1.15 9.37 7.22
N ASP A 16 1.83 10.39 7.74
CA ASP A 16 1.40 11.78 7.79
C ASP A 16 2.44 12.68 7.10
N ALA A 17 1.98 13.83 6.59
CA ALA A 17 2.83 14.82 5.92
C ALA A 17 3.88 15.44 6.85
N THR A 18 3.72 15.27 8.16
CA THR A 18 4.71 15.66 9.15
C THR A 18 5.78 14.57 9.22
N ASN A 19 6.96 14.88 8.67
CA ASN A 19 8.17 14.07 8.78
C ASN A 19 8.71 14.08 10.23
N THR A 20 7.87 13.74 11.20
CA THR A 20 8.31 13.53 12.56
C THR A 20 9.02 12.20 12.60
N ARG A 21 10.24 12.18 13.13
CA ARG A 21 11.04 10.95 13.34
C ARG A 21 10.37 9.92 14.26
N THR A 22 9.16 10.24 14.73
CA THR A 22 8.30 9.47 15.62
C THR A 22 7.07 8.87 14.93
N THR A 23 6.75 9.20 13.68
CA THR A 23 5.77 8.40 12.93
C THR A 23 6.39 7.01 12.77
N GLN A 24 5.80 6.01 13.43
CA GLN A 24 6.26 4.64 13.35
C GLN A 24 6.40 4.26 11.87
N ARG A 25 7.64 3.99 11.42
CA ARG A 25 7.91 3.48 10.08
C ARG A 25 7.52 2.02 10.00
N VAL A 26 6.21 1.81 9.97
CA VAL A 26 5.59 0.51 9.80
C VAL A 26 5.34 0.31 8.30
N PHE A 27 5.51 -0.91 7.82
CA PHE A 27 5.19 -1.25 6.45
C PHE A 27 3.67 -1.36 6.28
N ASP A 28 3.10 -0.45 5.49
CA ASP A 28 1.69 -0.47 5.11
C ASP A 28 1.53 -1.00 3.67
N LEU A 29 0.34 -1.52 3.38
CA LEU A 29 -0.10 -1.88 2.03
C LEU A 29 -0.64 -0.66 1.31
N TYR A 30 -0.23 -0.53 0.05
CA TYR A 30 -0.69 0.50 -0.86
C TYR A 30 -1.17 -0.12 -2.17
N VAL A 31 -2.09 0.59 -2.82
CA VAL A 31 -2.50 0.34 -4.19
C VAL A 31 -2.25 1.59 -5.02
N MET A 32 -1.90 1.41 -6.28
CA MET A 32 -1.83 2.47 -7.27
C MET A 32 -2.30 1.97 -8.63
N ASN A 33 -2.61 2.88 -9.54
CA ASN A 33 -2.82 2.56 -10.94
C ASN A 33 -1.52 2.04 -11.57
N SER A 34 -1.61 1.26 -12.65
CA SER A 34 -0.44 0.71 -13.34
C SER A 34 0.47 1.77 -13.96
N ASP A 35 -0.03 3.00 -14.16
CA ASP A 35 0.72 4.17 -14.61
C ASP A 35 1.43 4.93 -13.47
N GLY A 36 1.29 4.46 -12.22
CA GLY A 36 1.87 5.07 -11.02
C GLY A 36 1.02 6.18 -10.39
N THR A 37 -0.13 6.52 -10.96
CA THR A 37 -1.05 7.52 -10.40
C THR A 37 -1.95 6.93 -9.32
N ASN A 38 -2.68 7.81 -8.61
CA ASN A 38 -3.69 7.45 -7.61
C ASN A 38 -3.19 6.48 -6.53
N VAL A 39 -2.08 6.85 -5.88
CA VAL A 39 -1.53 6.05 -4.78
C VAL A 39 -2.40 6.18 -3.54
N GLN A 40 -2.89 5.05 -3.04
CA GLN A 40 -3.79 4.96 -1.89
C GLN A 40 -3.26 3.97 -0.86
N ARG A 41 -3.39 4.33 0.43
CA ARG A 41 -3.05 3.45 1.56
C ARG A 41 -4.24 2.55 1.88
N ILE A 42 -4.01 1.26 2.07
CA ILE A 42 -5.03 0.25 2.37
C ILE A 42 -5.03 -0.15 3.84
N THR A 43 -3.87 -0.19 4.49
CA THR A 43 -3.72 -0.54 5.91
C THR A 43 -3.23 0.62 6.75
N SER A 44 -3.50 0.58 8.05
CA SER A 44 -3.06 1.61 8.99
C SER A 44 -2.84 1.04 10.39
N SER A 45 -2.41 -0.22 10.47
CA SER A 45 -2.20 -0.93 11.74
C SER A 45 -0.78 -0.68 12.24
N ASP A 46 -0.50 -0.79 13.54
CA ASP A 46 0.87 -0.57 14.04
C ASP A 46 1.79 -1.80 13.88
N VAL A 47 1.42 -2.75 13.03
CA VAL A 47 2.23 -3.94 12.69
C VAL A 47 2.61 -3.95 11.22
N ASN A 48 3.74 -4.59 10.89
CA ASN A 48 4.22 -4.64 9.51
C ASN A 48 3.37 -5.56 8.65
N GLU A 49 2.77 -5.02 7.60
CA GLU A 49 2.19 -5.83 6.53
C GLU A 49 3.22 -6.26 5.49
N ARG A 50 3.09 -7.51 5.04
CA ARG A 50 4.01 -8.13 4.08
C ARG A 50 3.22 -9.00 3.09
N TYR A 51 3.74 -9.10 1.86
CA TYR A 51 3.27 -10.02 0.83
C TYR A 51 1.78 -9.86 0.44
N PRO A 52 1.36 -8.71 -0.11
CA PRO A 52 0.00 -8.55 -0.60
C PRO A 52 -0.26 -9.51 -1.78
N ALA A 53 -1.46 -10.07 -1.80
CA ALA A 53 -1.98 -10.85 -2.93
C ALA A 53 -3.35 -10.31 -3.34
N TRP A 54 -3.61 -10.33 -4.65
CA TRP A 54 -4.93 -10.01 -5.17
C TRP A 54 -5.80 -11.27 -5.13
N GLN A 55 -7.05 -11.13 -4.67
CA GLN A 55 -8.03 -12.18 -4.91
C GLN A 55 -8.35 -12.21 -6.41
N PRO A 56 -8.26 -13.38 -7.06
CA PRO A 56 -8.71 -13.51 -8.45
C PRO A 56 -10.22 -13.32 -8.48
N GLN A 57 -10.72 -12.51 -9.42
CA GLN A 57 -12.15 -12.51 -9.72
C GLN A 57 -12.42 -13.61 -10.76
N ALA A 58 -13.34 -14.53 -10.44
CA ALA A 58 -13.89 -15.44 -11.43
C ALA A 58 -14.71 -14.62 -12.45
N ARG A 59 -14.59 -14.97 -13.74
CA ARG A 59 -15.37 -14.35 -14.82
C ARG A 59 -16.83 -14.77 -14.78
#